data_AF-A0A090S4D6-F1
#
_entry.id   AF-A0A090S4D6-F1
#
_cell.length_a   1.000
_cell.length_b   1.000
_cell.length_c   1.000
_cell.angle_alpha   90.00
_cell.angle_beta   90.00
_cell.angle_gamma   90.00
#
_symmetry.space_group_name_H-M   'P 1'
#
loop_
_entity.id
_entity.type
_entity.pdbx_description
1 polymer ?
#
loop_
_entity_poly.entity_id
_entity_poly.type
_entity_poly.pdbx_seq_one_letter_code
_entity_poly.pdbx_strand_id
1 'polypeptide(L)'
;MGRDQTERNVSDSDTSNYQAIAPAVHVSDLLEDIEQLPAEHHLLSSGEFEVYCTTIDHIPSVMHEIGRMRESNFRQVGEGTGQSLDIDQFDKDYHHLFVWDREKHKLVGAYR
;
A
#
# COMPACT_ATOMS: atom_id res chain seq x y z
N MET A 1 -0.11 35.92 36.44
CA MET A 1 -0.63 36.03 35.07
C MET A 1 0.46 35.47 34.15
N GLY A 2 0.57 34.17 33.88
CA GLY A 2 -0.49 33.26 33.47
C GLY A 2 -0.55 33.23 31.94
N ARG A 3 0.44 32.61 31.29
CA ARG A 3 0.31 32.02 29.95
C ARG A 3 1.10 30.71 29.93
N ASP A 4 0.32 29.68 30.13
CA ASP A 4 0.63 28.28 29.93
C ASP A 4 1.07 28.05 28.47
N GLN A 5 2.32 27.65 28.27
CA GLN A 5 2.75 27.02 27.02
C GLN A 5 2.71 25.52 27.28
N THR A 6 1.57 24.91 27.00
CA THR A 6 1.40 23.47 26.98
C THR A 6 2.16 22.93 25.76
N GLU A 7 3.44 22.64 25.95
CA GLU A 7 4.16 21.67 25.11
C GLU A 7 3.39 20.36 25.20
N ARG A 8 2.65 20.03 24.13
CA ARG A 8 2.08 18.70 23.96
C ARG A 8 3.25 17.74 23.75
N ASN A 9 3.76 17.19 24.85
CA ASN A 9 4.50 15.94 24.84
C ASN A 9 3.60 14.88 24.22
N VAL A 10 3.81 14.60 22.93
CA VAL A 10 3.33 13.36 22.33
C VAL A 10 4.08 12.26 23.05
N SER A 11 3.40 11.61 23.98
CA SER A 11 3.94 10.49 24.74
C SER A 11 4.35 9.40 23.76
N ASP A 12 5.65 9.11 23.75
CA ASP A 12 6.33 8.08 22.96
C ASP A 12 5.99 6.66 23.47
N SER A 13 4.73 6.40 23.80
CA SER A 13 4.32 5.28 24.66
C SER A 13 3.27 4.35 24.07
N ASP A 14 3.19 4.19 22.74
CA ASP A 14 2.25 3.21 22.13
C ASP A 14 2.84 2.37 20.98
N THR A 15 4.15 2.45 20.72
CA THR A 15 4.82 1.65 19.67
C THR A 15 5.22 0.24 20.14
N SER A 16 4.97 -0.12 21.41
CA SER A 16 5.42 -1.39 22.00
C SER A 16 4.73 -2.64 21.43
N ASN A 17 3.72 -2.47 20.56
CA ASN A 17 2.93 -3.58 20.02
C ASN A 17 2.95 -3.65 18.48
N TYR A 18 3.83 -2.90 17.82
CA TYR A 18 3.92 -2.90 16.36
C TYR A 18 4.72 -4.10 15.85
N GLN A 19 4.12 -4.86 14.95
CA GLN A 19 4.86 -5.84 14.15
C GLN A 19 5.82 -5.10 13.20
N ALA A 20 6.91 -5.78 12.82
CA ALA A 20 7.75 -5.29 11.73
C ALA A 20 6.91 -5.20 10.44
N ILE A 21 7.08 -4.11 9.68
CA ILE A 21 6.51 -3.99 8.34
C ILE A 21 7.00 -5.17 7.51
N ALA A 22 6.11 -5.77 6.73
CA ALA A 22 6.47 -6.87 5.84
C ALA A 22 7.64 -6.48 4.91
N PRO A 23 8.49 -7.43 4.51
CA PRO A 23 9.54 -7.16 3.54
C PRO A 23 8.93 -6.75 2.19
N ALA A 24 9.67 -5.97 1.40
CA ALA A 24 9.27 -5.67 0.03
C ALA A 24 9.17 -6.96 -0.79
N VAL A 25 8.15 -7.04 -1.63
CA VAL A 25 7.94 -8.17 -2.54
C VAL A 25 9.02 -8.17 -3.62
N HIS A 26 9.44 -9.35 -4.08
CA HIS A 26 10.41 -9.43 -5.16
C HIS A 26 9.80 -8.94 -6.47
N VAL A 27 10.57 -8.18 -7.26
CA VAL A 27 10.06 -7.54 -8.47
C VAL A 27 9.51 -8.54 -9.49
N SER A 28 10.06 -9.75 -9.55
CA SER A 28 9.54 -10.81 -10.44
C SER A 28 8.10 -11.17 -10.13
N ASP A 29 7.74 -11.20 -8.85
CA ASP A 29 6.42 -11.67 -8.41
C ASP A 29 5.37 -10.58 -8.70
N LEU A 30 5.77 -9.31 -8.59
CA LEU A 30 4.95 -8.17 -9.03
C LEU A 30 4.73 -8.17 -10.54
N LEU A 31 5.78 -8.49 -11.31
CA LEU A 31 5.68 -8.59 -12.77
C LEU A 31 4.82 -9.78 -13.18
N GLU A 32 4.93 -10.92 -12.50
CA GLU A 32 4.10 -12.09 -12.76
C GLU A 32 2.60 -11.79 -12.58
N ASP A 33 2.22 -11.12 -11.49
CA ASP A 33 0.85 -10.64 -11.29
C ASP A 33 0.39 -9.75 -12.47
N ILE A 34 1.21 -8.79 -12.88
CA ILE A 34 0.85 -7.82 -13.92
C ILE A 34 0.77 -8.48 -15.31
N GLU A 35 1.68 -9.40 -15.62
CA GLU A 35 1.71 -10.12 -16.90
C GLU A 35 0.54 -11.10 -17.05
N GLN A 36 0.02 -11.62 -15.94
CA GLN A 36 -1.14 -12.53 -15.93
C GLN A 36 -2.48 -11.82 -15.93
N LEU A 37 -2.51 -10.48 -15.79
CA LEU A 37 -3.76 -9.73 -15.80
C LEU A 37 -4.47 -9.83 -17.16
N PRO A 38 -5.80 -10.09 -17.16
CA PRO A 38 -6.63 -9.91 -18.34
C PRO A 38 -6.47 -8.51 -18.95
N ALA A 39 -6.50 -8.43 -20.27
CA ALA A 39 -6.30 -7.17 -20.99
C ALA A 39 -7.36 -6.11 -20.62
N GLU A 40 -8.57 -6.54 -20.26
CA GLU A 40 -9.65 -5.66 -19.78
C GLU A 40 -9.38 -5.00 -18.43
N HIS A 41 -8.44 -5.53 -17.63
CA HIS A 41 -8.06 -4.91 -16.36
C HIS A 41 -7.08 -3.74 -16.56
N HIS A 42 -6.43 -3.65 -17.73
CA HIS A 42 -5.59 -2.52 -18.09
C HIS A 42 -6.45 -1.39 -18.65
N LEU A 43 -6.57 -0.29 -17.90
CA LEU A 43 -7.47 0.81 -18.23
C LEU A 43 -6.85 1.80 -19.21
N LEU A 44 -5.59 2.18 -19.00
CA LEU A 44 -4.86 3.09 -19.89
C LEU A 44 -3.36 3.06 -19.64
N SER A 45 -2.60 3.50 -20.65
CA SER A 45 -1.19 3.83 -20.53
C SER A 45 -0.96 5.32 -20.82
N SER A 46 -0.05 5.95 -20.08
CA SER A 46 0.35 7.34 -20.29
C SER A 46 1.81 7.54 -19.90
N GLY A 47 2.66 7.94 -20.84
CA GLY A 47 4.11 7.97 -20.61
C GLY A 47 4.60 6.57 -20.22
N GLU A 48 5.44 6.47 -19.20
CA GLU A 48 5.95 5.26 -18.54
C GLU A 48 4.92 4.56 -17.63
N PHE A 49 3.74 5.15 -17.43
CA PHE A 49 2.75 4.66 -16.49
C PHE A 49 1.67 3.82 -17.15
N GLU A 50 1.24 2.78 -16.45
CA GLU A 50 0.10 1.92 -16.76
C GLU A 50 -0.86 1.92 -15.58
N VAL A 51 -2.16 1.97 -15.87
CA VAL A 51 -3.22 2.00 -14.86
C VAL A 51 -4.05 0.73 -14.97
N TYR A 52 -4.15 0.01 -13.85
CA TYR A 52 -4.87 -1.25 -13.77
C TYR A 52 -6.01 -1.16 -12.76
N CYS A 53 -7.10 -1.87 -13.02
CA CYS A 53 -8.22 -2.03 -12.10
C CYS A 53 -8.64 -3.50 -12.08
N THR A 54 -8.52 -4.15 -10.92
CA THR A 54 -8.71 -5.60 -10.80
C THR A 54 -9.11 -6.00 -9.37
N THR A 55 -9.35 -7.28 -9.12
CA THR A 55 -9.61 -7.83 -7.78
C THR A 55 -8.37 -8.49 -7.19
N ILE A 56 -8.32 -8.60 -5.86
CA ILE A 56 -7.19 -9.16 -5.11
C ILE A 56 -6.72 -10.52 -5.63
N ASP A 57 -7.64 -11.37 -6.10
CA ASP A 57 -7.35 -12.73 -6.56
C ASP A 57 -6.43 -12.76 -7.78
N HIS A 58 -6.38 -11.69 -8.56
CA HIS A 58 -5.50 -11.58 -9.73
C HIS A 58 -4.11 -11.03 -9.40
N ILE A 59 -3.95 -10.42 -8.21
CA ILE A 59 -2.77 -9.63 -7.88
C ILE A 59 -2.27 -9.88 -6.44
N PRO A 60 -2.02 -11.14 -6.02
CA PRO A 60 -1.62 -11.44 -4.65
C PRO A 60 -0.32 -10.74 -4.22
N SER A 61 0.66 -10.60 -5.12
CA SER A 61 1.95 -9.97 -4.90
C SER A 61 1.84 -8.44 -4.88
N VAL A 62 1.11 -7.85 -5.83
CA VAL A 62 0.88 -6.39 -5.86
C VAL A 62 0.02 -5.97 -4.67
N MET A 63 -0.99 -6.76 -4.27
CA MET A 63 -1.79 -6.46 -3.10
C MET A 63 -0.96 -6.54 -1.81
N HIS A 64 -0.06 -7.51 -1.70
CA HIS A 64 0.89 -7.57 -0.59
C HIS A 64 1.73 -6.29 -0.51
N GLU A 65 2.24 -5.82 -1.64
CA GLU A 65 3.02 -4.57 -1.72
C GLU A 65 2.17 -3.32 -1.41
N ILE A 66 0.90 -3.27 -1.86
CA ILE A 66 -0.06 -2.22 -1.48
C ILE A 66 -0.26 -2.19 0.03
N GLY A 67 -0.53 -3.34 0.66
CA GLY A 67 -0.73 -3.44 2.11
C GLY A 67 0.51 -3.03 2.91
N ARG A 68 1.70 -3.36 2.41
CA ARG A 68 2.98 -2.95 2.99
C ARG A 68 3.17 -1.43 2.93
N MET A 69 2.87 -0.81 1.78
CA MET A 69 2.97 0.64 1.61
C MET A 69 1.91 1.38 2.43
N ARG A 70 0.67 0.89 2.48
CA ARG A 70 -0.41 1.44 3.31
C ARG A 70 0.01 1.50 4.77
N GLU A 71 0.44 0.38 5.34
CA GLU A 71 0.89 0.34 6.74
C GLU A 71 2.07 1.28 6.98
N SER A 72 3.09 1.25 6.10
CA SER A 72 4.25 2.13 6.22
C SER A 72 3.89 3.61 6.17
N ASN A 73 2.88 4.00 5.39
CA ASN A 73 2.44 5.39 5.24
C ASN A 73 1.53 5.82 6.39
N PHE A 74 0.57 4.98 6.79
CA PHE A 74 -0.35 5.30 7.87
C PHE A 74 0.35 5.35 9.24
N ARG A 75 1.39 4.53 9.48
CA ARG A 75 2.23 4.67 10.68
C ARG A 75 2.91 6.03 10.80
N GLN A 76 3.32 6.64 9.68
CA GLN A 76 3.99 7.96 9.71
C GLN A 76 3.08 9.08 10.22
N VAL A 77 1.76 8.89 10.13
CA VAL A 77 0.76 9.86 10.57
C VAL A 77 -0.02 9.39 11.81
N GLY A 78 0.37 8.27 12.42
CA GLY A 78 -0.27 7.72 13.63
C GLY A 78 -1.54 6.90 13.40
N GLU A 79 -1.85 6.57 12.14
CA GLU A 79 -3.08 5.85 11.74
C GLU A 79 -2.80 4.40 11.30
N GLY A 80 -1.58 3.89 11.53
CA GLY A 80 -1.19 2.53 11.15
C GLY A 80 -1.91 1.47 12.00
N THR A 81 -2.13 0.29 11.43
CA THR A 81 -2.81 -0.83 12.12
C THR A 81 -1.94 -1.47 13.21
N GLY A 82 -0.63 -1.24 13.14
CA GLY A 82 0.37 -1.91 13.97
C GLY A 82 0.70 -3.33 13.50
N GLN A 83 0.03 -3.82 12.45
CA GLN A 83 0.31 -5.13 11.84
C GLN A 83 1.43 -5.03 10.81
N SER A 84 1.94 -6.16 10.34
CA SER A 84 2.97 -6.17 9.28
C SER A 84 2.48 -5.65 7.93
N LEU A 85 1.16 -5.73 7.69
CA LEU A 85 0.46 -5.28 6.49
C LEU A 85 -0.87 -4.64 6.88
N ASP A 86 -1.25 -3.59 6.15
CA ASP A 86 -2.59 -3.04 6.21
C ASP A 86 -3.42 -3.63 5.06
N ILE A 87 -3.91 -4.84 5.31
CA ILE A 87 -4.90 -5.56 4.48
C ILE A 87 -6.01 -6.05 5.41
N ASP A 88 -7.25 -5.72 5.08
CA ASP A 88 -8.44 -6.05 5.85
C ASP A 88 -9.42 -6.93 5.06
N GLN A 89 -10.52 -7.31 5.71
CA GLN A 89 -11.54 -8.17 5.11
C GLN A 89 -12.26 -7.54 3.92
N PHE A 90 -12.32 -6.21 3.85
CA PHE A 90 -13.01 -5.48 2.80
C PHE A 90 -12.18 -5.44 1.51
N ASP A 91 -10.86 -5.58 1.59
CA ASP A 91 -9.98 -5.64 0.41
C ASP A 91 -10.34 -6.79 -0.57
N LYS A 92 -11.11 -7.79 -0.11
CA LYS A 92 -11.63 -8.86 -0.96
C LYS A 92 -12.84 -8.44 -1.81
N ASP A 93 -13.59 -7.45 -1.34
CA ASP A 93 -14.85 -7.03 -1.96
C ASP A 93 -14.66 -5.84 -2.93
N TYR A 94 -13.49 -5.21 -2.92
CA TYR A 94 -13.18 -4.05 -3.75
C TYR A 94 -12.38 -4.40 -5.00
N HIS A 95 -12.54 -3.53 -6.01
CA HIS A 95 -11.56 -3.44 -7.08
C HIS A 95 -10.43 -2.53 -6.62
N HIS A 96 -9.20 -2.92 -6.91
CA HIS A 96 -7.99 -2.17 -6.62
C HIS A 96 -7.55 -1.47 -7.90
N LEU A 97 -7.59 -0.15 -7.88
CA LEU A 97 -7.03 0.71 -8.92
C LEU A 97 -5.58 1.00 -8.56
N PHE A 98 -4.62 0.65 -9.42
CA PHE A 98 -3.22 0.93 -9.15
C PHE A 98 -2.47 1.45 -10.37
N VAL A 99 -1.40 2.19 -10.10
CA VAL A 99 -0.52 2.79 -11.11
C VAL A 99 0.84 2.12 -11.05
N TRP A 100 1.26 1.56 -12.17
CA TRP A 100 2.54 0.89 -12.35
C TRP A 100 3.46 1.74 -13.21
N ASP A 101 4.70 1.96 -12.75
CA ASP A 101 5.79 2.48 -13.56
C ASP A 101 6.49 1.29 -14.23
N ARG A 102 6.22 1.10 -15.53
CA ARG A 102 6.72 -0.07 -16.27
C ARG A 102 8.22 0.02 -16.59
N GLU A 103 8.82 1.21 -16.53
CA GLU A 103 10.26 1.36 -16.77
C GLU A 103 11.07 1.08 -15.51
N LYS A 104 10.55 1.48 -14.34
CA LYS A 104 11.21 1.26 -13.05
C LYS A 104 10.78 -0.03 -12.36
N HIS A 105 9.75 -0.69 -12.87
CA HIS A 105 9.07 -1.83 -12.25
C HIS A 105 8.64 -1.53 -10.81
N LYS A 106 7.86 -0.46 -10.64
CA LYS A 106 7.45 0.02 -9.30
C LYS A 106 5.98 0.41 -9.25
N LEU A 107 5.35 0.06 -8.14
CA LEU A 107 4.05 0.60 -7.76
C LEU A 107 4.22 2.08 -7.39
N VAL A 108 3.45 2.95 -8.04
CA VAL A 108 3.49 4.41 -7.85
C VAL A 108 2.41 4.85 -6.87
N GLY A 109 1.26 4.19 -6.91
CA GLY A 109 0.12 4.46 -6.04
C GLY A 109 -1.00 3.47 -6.28
N ALA A 110 -1.90 3.39 -5.31
CA ALA A 110 -3.08 2.54 -5.37
C ALA A 110 -4.26 3.18 -4.65
N TYR A 111 -5.45 2.75 -5.04
CA TYR A 111 -6.73 3.16 -4.49
C TYR A 111 -7.66 1.95 -4.42
N ARG A 112 -8.49 1.94 -3.39
CA ARG A 112 -9.53 0.96 -3.11
C ARG A 112 -10.89 1.63 -3.23
#